data_AF-A0A0F9E5Q3-F1
#
_entry.id   AF-A0A0F9E5Q3-F1
#
_cell.length_a   1.000
_cell.length_b   1.000
_cell.length_c   1.000
_cell.angle_alpha   90.00
_cell.angle_beta   90.00
_cell.angle_gamma   90.00
#
_symmetry.space_group_name_H-M   'P 1'
#
loop_
_entity.id
_entity.type
_entity.pdbx_description
1 polymer ?
#
loop_
_entity_poly.entity_id
_entity_poly.type
_entity_poly.pdbx_seq_one_letter_code
_entity_poly.pdbx_strand_id
1 'polypeptide(L)'
;MITFHVPLLQSGERGEFQFSVSGRSVLFAGSRYAELPSQTCSLLISEFTRLGFRFFVGCARGVDSCFRQALARGSCRDRCFVECAFPQRVKSASLLGLTAEVVVPENLPPKAALHRRTLWMVKRSSLAVLFSQNPRDGSWGKGSQLVYRASMYHLKPVFVVSSTPPPTSIHYRLMPSELFGVVKGFWAVPHPMWEGGPCDDD
;
A
#
# COMPACT_ATOMS: atom_id res chain seq x y z
N MET A 1 16.80 3.47 -7.43
CA MET A 1 15.95 4.19 -6.47
C MET A 1 14.91 4.99 -7.23
N ILE A 2 13.75 5.22 -6.63
CA ILE A 2 12.64 6.01 -7.20
C ILE A 2 12.37 7.16 -6.24
N THR A 3 12.45 8.39 -6.75
CA THR A 3 12.23 9.61 -5.97
C THR A 3 10.81 10.13 -6.18
N PHE A 4 10.14 10.43 -5.09
CA PHE A 4 8.83 11.04 -5.05
C PHE A 4 8.94 12.50 -4.66
N HIS A 5 8.14 13.31 -5.34
CA HIS A 5 8.08 14.75 -5.20
C HIS A 5 6.68 15.12 -4.69
N VAL A 6 6.61 15.70 -3.49
CA VAL A 6 5.34 16.05 -2.83
C VAL A 6 5.25 17.56 -2.69
N PRO A 7 4.34 18.23 -3.44
CA PRO A 7 4.11 19.66 -3.29
C PRO A 7 3.67 20.00 -1.87
N LEU A 8 4.34 20.97 -1.24
CA LEU A 8 3.96 21.47 0.08
C LEU A 8 2.95 22.60 -0.08
N LEU A 9 1.68 22.32 0.21
CA LEU A 9 0.58 23.28 0.07
C LEU A 9 0.35 24.15 1.32
N GLN A 10 1.25 24.17 2.30
CA GLN A 10 1.08 24.94 3.53
C GLN A 10 1.88 26.24 3.50
N SER A 11 1.17 27.36 3.72
CA SER A 11 1.70 28.68 4.11
C SER A 11 2.63 29.41 3.13
N GLY A 12 2.22 29.59 1.87
CA GLY A 12 2.78 30.63 0.98
C GLY A 12 4.20 30.39 0.45
N GLU A 13 4.94 29.43 1.01
CA GLU A 13 6.21 28.96 0.47
C GLU A 13 5.95 27.89 -0.59
N ARG A 14 6.42 28.13 -1.82
CA ARG A 14 6.51 27.10 -2.85
C ARG A 14 7.65 26.15 -2.49
N GLY A 15 7.33 25.14 -1.69
CA GLY A 15 8.26 24.07 -1.33
C GLY A 15 7.84 22.74 -1.93
N GLU A 16 8.82 21.87 -2.10
CA GLU A 16 8.61 20.47 -2.46
C GLU A 16 9.30 19.60 -1.42
N PHE A 17 8.61 18.57 -0.93
CA PHE A 17 9.23 17.55 -0.10
C PHE A 17 9.59 16.35 -0.95
N GLN A 18 10.85 15.93 -0.86
CA GLN A 18 11.37 14.81 -1.62
C GLN A 18 11.74 13.65 -0.69
N PHE A 19 11.44 12.44 -1.14
CA PHE A 19 11.91 11.20 -0.51
C PHE A 19 12.13 10.14 -1.58
N SER A 20 13.02 9.19 -1.31
CA SER A 20 13.32 8.10 -2.22
C SER A 20 12.98 6.74 -1.63
N VAL A 21 12.71 5.77 -2.49
CA VAL A 21 12.56 4.36 -2.10
C VAL A 21 13.37 3.46 -3.03
N SER A 22 13.70 2.25 -2.56
CA SER A 22 14.44 1.26 -3.35
C SER A 22 13.74 0.86 -4.67
N GLY A 23 12.41 1.01 -4.72
CA GLY A 23 11.60 0.78 -5.93
C GLY A 23 11.31 -0.70 -6.22
N ARG A 24 11.50 -1.58 -5.23
CA ARG A 24 11.34 -3.03 -5.38
C ARG A 24 9.88 -3.42 -5.54
N SER A 25 9.00 -2.95 -4.66
CA SER A 25 7.59 -3.31 -4.69
C SER A 25 6.67 -2.30 -3.98
N VAL A 26 5.43 -2.24 -4.42
CA VAL A 26 4.35 -1.46 -3.78
C VAL A 26 3.31 -2.42 -3.21
N LEU A 27 2.88 -2.17 -1.98
CA LEU A 27 1.76 -2.85 -1.35
C LEU A 27 0.46 -2.09 -1.61
N PHE A 28 -0.52 -2.74 -2.24
CA PHE A 28 -1.90 -2.27 -2.24
C PHE A 28 -2.70 -2.96 -1.14
N ALA A 29 -3.32 -2.17 -0.26
CA ALA A 29 -4.14 -2.68 0.82
C ALA A 29 -5.30 -1.74 1.13
N GLY A 30 -6.34 -2.25 1.80
CA GLY A 30 -7.40 -1.37 2.29
C GLY A 30 -8.58 -2.07 2.93
N SER A 31 -9.67 -1.33 3.02
CA SER A 31 -10.92 -1.77 3.62
C SER A 31 -11.51 -2.99 2.90
N ARG A 32 -12.01 -3.94 3.69
CA ARG A 32 -12.77 -5.12 3.19
C ARG A 32 -14.19 -4.79 2.74
N TYR A 33 -14.59 -3.54 2.90
CA TYR A 33 -15.94 -3.05 2.60
C TYR A 33 -15.92 -1.98 1.50
N ALA A 34 -14.75 -1.51 1.09
CA ALA A 34 -14.61 -0.57 -0.02
C ALA A 34 -14.45 -1.34 -1.34
N GLU A 35 -15.10 -0.83 -2.38
CA GLU A 35 -14.91 -1.24 -3.75
C GLU A 35 -14.37 -0.04 -4.52
N LEU A 36 -13.34 -0.28 -5.33
CA LEU A 36 -12.69 0.76 -6.12
C LEU A 36 -13.10 0.62 -7.59
N PRO A 37 -13.27 1.74 -8.32
CA PRO A 37 -13.45 1.69 -9.76
C PRO A 37 -12.28 0.96 -10.42
N SER A 38 -12.60 0.07 -11.38
CA SER A 38 -11.59 -0.70 -12.13
C SER A 38 -10.55 0.21 -12.80
N GLN A 39 -10.98 1.38 -13.28
CA GLN A 39 -10.11 2.39 -13.87
C GLN A 39 -9.10 2.96 -12.87
N THR A 40 -9.53 3.27 -11.64
CA THR A 40 -8.64 3.74 -10.56
C THR A 40 -7.54 2.73 -10.28
N CYS A 41 -7.89 1.45 -10.12
CA CYS A 41 -6.90 0.39 -9.92
C CYS A 41 -5.92 0.29 -11.10
N SER A 42 -6.44 0.29 -12.33
CA SER A 42 -5.63 0.14 -13.55
C SER A 42 -4.66 1.30 -13.77
N LEU A 43 -5.11 2.54 -13.52
CA LEU A 43 -4.25 3.73 -13.61
C LEU A 43 -3.13 3.69 -12.57
N LEU A 44 -3.44 3.37 -11.32
CA LEU A 44 -2.42 3.23 -10.27
C LEU A 44 -1.41 2.14 -10.60
N ILE A 45 -1.87 0.96 -11.04
CA ILE A 45 -0.99 -0.13 -11.49
C ILE A 45 -0.11 0.34 -12.64
N SER A 46 -0.66 1.05 -13.63
CA SER A 46 0.09 1.57 -14.78
C SER A 46 1.20 2.53 -14.35
N GLU A 47 0.90 3.49 -13.48
CA GLU A 47 1.90 4.47 -13.01
C GLU A 47 3.02 3.79 -12.21
N PHE A 48 2.69 2.90 -11.27
CA PHE A 48 3.71 2.15 -10.55
C PHE A 48 4.51 1.20 -11.46
N THR A 49 3.89 0.64 -12.50
CA THR A 49 4.58 -0.18 -13.52
C THR A 49 5.62 0.64 -14.26
N ARG A 50 5.26 1.87 -14.68
CA ARG A 50 6.16 2.81 -15.37
C ARG A 50 7.36 3.19 -14.50
N LEU A 51 7.16 3.25 -13.19
CA LEU A 51 8.21 3.48 -12.21
C LEU A 51 9.07 2.23 -11.91
N GLY A 52 8.70 1.05 -12.40
CA GLY A 52 9.49 -0.17 -12.20
C GLY A 52 9.08 -1.05 -11.02
N PHE A 53 7.96 -0.77 -10.34
CA PHE A 53 7.54 -1.55 -9.17
C PHE A 53 6.98 -2.94 -9.50
N ARG A 54 7.15 -3.87 -8.56
CA ARG A 54 6.33 -5.09 -8.42
C ARG A 54 5.16 -4.86 -7.47
N PHE A 55 4.18 -5.74 -7.47
CA PHE A 55 2.93 -5.56 -6.74
C PHE A 55 2.75 -6.63 -5.67
N PHE A 56 2.57 -6.19 -4.42
CA PHE A 56 2.04 -7.02 -3.34
C PHE A 56 0.57 -6.68 -3.10
N VAL A 57 -0.28 -7.69 -3.09
CA VAL A 57 -1.71 -7.54 -2.77
C VAL A 57 -2.14 -8.67 -1.85
N GLY A 58 -3.00 -8.37 -0.87
CA GLY A 58 -3.55 -9.42 -0.02
C GLY A 58 -4.58 -10.28 -0.75
N CYS A 59 -5.07 -11.33 -0.07
CA CYS A 59 -6.12 -12.22 -0.57
C CYS A 59 -7.53 -11.90 -0.02
N ALA A 60 -7.73 -10.73 0.59
CA ALA A 60 -9.02 -10.37 1.17
C ALA A 60 -10.02 -9.88 0.11
N ARG A 61 -11.30 -9.74 0.49
CA ARG A 61 -12.30 -9.02 -0.31
C ARG A 61 -12.09 -7.50 -0.21
N GLY A 62 -12.89 -6.72 -0.95
CA GLY A 62 -12.81 -5.26 -0.97
C GLY A 62 -11.62 -4.79 -1.80
N VAL A 63 -10.88 -3.81 -1.30
CA VAL A 63 -9.74 -3.17 -1.99
C VAL A 63 -8.75 -4.19 -2.56
N ASP A 64 -8.31 -5.16 -1.75
CA ASP A 64 -7.40 -6.22 -2.20
C ASP A 64 -7.97 -6.96 -3.44
N SER A 65 -9.27 -7.22 -3.47
CA SER A 65 -9.92 -7.89 -4.60
C SER A 65 -9.99 -7.03 -5.85
N CYS A 66 -10.24 -5.72 -5.71
CA CYS A 66 -10.26 -4.78 -6.81
C CYS A 66 -8.89 -4.74 -7.51
N PHE A 67 -7.80 -4.68 -6.74
CA PHE A 67 -6.45 -4.70 -7.31
C PHE A 67 -6.08 -6.05 -7.92
N ARG A 68 -6.44 -7.18 -7.29
CA ARG A 68 -6.23 -8.50 -7.91
C ARG A 68 -6.94 -8.62 -9.25
N GLN A 69 -8.20 -8.17 -9.35
CA GLN A 69 -8.95 -8.22 -10.61
C GLN A 69 -8.31 -7.34 -11.69
N ALA A 70 -7.85 -6.14 -11.34
CA ALA A 70 -7.17 -5.25 -12.29
C ALA A 70 -5.82 -5.84 -12.75
N LEU A 71 -5.00 -6.36 -11.83
CA LEU A 71 -3.73 -7.02 -12.14
C LEU A 71 -3.93 -8.27 -13.01
N ALA A 72 -4.95 -9.08 -12.71
CA ALA A 72 -5.31 -10.26 -13.49
C ALA A 72 -5.79 -9.93 -14.90
N ARG A 73 -6.20 -8.69 -15.19
CA ARG A 73 -6.58 -8.28 -16.55
C ARG A 73 -5.46 -7.57 -17.30
N GLY A 74 -4.51 -6.97 -16.57
CA GLY A 74 -3.39 -6.23 -17.14
C GLY A 74 -2.22 -7.09 -17.60
N SER A 75 -1.18 -6.42 -18.10
CA SER A 75 0.08 -7.00 -18.59
C SER A 75 1.10 -7.30 -17.49
N CYS A 76 0.80 -6.97 -16.23
CA CYS A 76 1.75 -7.02 -15.11
C CYS A 76 1.52 -8.21 -14.16
N ARG A 77 0.96 -9.31 -14.66
CA ARG A 77 0.59 -10.49 -13.85
C ARG A 77 1.80 -11.16 -13.24
N ASP A 78 2.89 -11.27 -14.00
CA ASP A 78 4.18 -11.82 -13.61
C ASP A 78 4.92 -10.96 -12.56
N ARG A 79 4.50 -9.70 -12.41
CA ARG A 79 5.01 -8.75 -11.42
C ARG A 79 4.14 -8.67 -10.16
N CYS A 80 3.07 -9.48 -10.08
CA CYS A 80 2.13 -9.49 -8.97
C CYS A 80 2.32 -10.73 -8.08
N PHE A 81 2.38 -10.51 -6.77
CA PHE A 81 2.42 -11.54 -5.76
C PHE A 81 1.24 -11.36 -4.79
N VAL A 82 0.38 -12.38 -4.71
CA VAL A 82 -0.81 -12.38 -3.86
C VAL A 82 -0.53 -13.14 -2.57
N GLU A 83 -0.43 -12.39 -1.48
CA GLU A 83 -0.08 -12.96 -0.19
C GLU A 83 -1.31 -13.39 0.61
N CYS A 84 -1.33 -14.68 0.93
CA CYS A 84 -2.40 -15.34 1.66
C CYS A 84 -1.95 -15.71 3.08
N ALA A 85 -2.88 -15.66 4.02
CA ALA A 85 -2.67 -16.23 5.36
C ALA A 85 -3.15 -17.69 5.44
N PHE A 86 -3.94 -18.13 4.45
CA PHE A 86 -4.61 -19.43 4.48
C PHE A 86 -4.57 -20.11 3.10
N PRO A 87 -4.24 -21.42 3.02
CA PRO A 87 -4.09 -22.14 1.74
C PRO A 87 -5.32 -22.07 0.83
N GLN A 88 -6.53 -22.15 1.41
CA GLN A 88 -7.77 -22.10 0.65
C GLN A 88 -7.98 -20.79 -0.13
N ARG A 89 -7.29 -19.70 0.26
CA ARG A 89 -7.36 -18.41 -0.44
C ARG A 89 -6.42 -18.33 -1.65
N VAL A 90 -5.39 -19.19 -1.71
CA VAL A 90 -4.44 -19.25 -2.83
C VAL A 90 -5.15 -19.66 -4.11
N LYS A 91 -5.98 -20.71 -4.04
CA LYS A 91 -6.75 -21.23 -5.19
C LYS A 91 -7.52 -20.12 -5.92
N SER A 92 -8.19 -19.23 -5.18
CA SER A 92 -8.96 -18.13 -5.78
C SER A 92 -8.09 -17.14 -6.56
N ALA A 93 -6.85 -16.91 -6.14
CA ALA A 93 -5.92 -16.04 -6.85
C ALA A 93 -5.28 -16.75 -8.06
N SER A 94 -4.95 -18.04 -7.92
CA SER A 94 -4.43 -18.86 -9.02
C SER A 94 -5.45 -18.99 -10.16
N LEU A 95 -6.75 -19.07 -9.87
CA LEU A 95 -7.82 -19.06 -10.87
C LEU A 95 -7.88 -17.75 -11.67
N LEU A 96 -7.34 -16.65 -11.14
CA LEU A 96 -7.18 -15.38 -11.85
C LEU A 96 -5.87 -15.31 -12.66
N GLY A 97 -5.07 -16.37 -12.66
CA GLY A 97 -3.75 -16.40 -13.29
C GLY A 97 -2.69 -15.58 -12.55
N LEU A 98 -2.87 -15.33 -11.25
CA LEU A 98 -1.92 -14.60 -10.42
C LEU A 98 -1.07 -15.57 -9.58
N THR A 99 0.21 -15.23 -9.40
CA THR A 99 1.09 -15.90 -8.44
C THR A 99 0.59 -15.62 -7.02
N ALA A 100 0.38 -16.67 -6.25
CA ALA A 100 -0.16 -16.57 -4.90
C ALA A 100 0.48 -17.60 -3.98
N GLU A 101 0.82 -17.20 -2.76
CA GLU A 101 1.45 -18.07 -1.78
C GLU A 101 0.94 -17.84 -0.35
N VAL A 102 1.18 -18.82 0.53
CA VAL A 102 0.94 -18.68 1.96
C VAL A 102 2.25 -18.26 2.62
N VAL A 103 2.28 -17.07 3.20
CA VAL A 103 3.51 -16.46 3.76
C VAL A 103 3.60 -16.56 5.29
N VAL A 104 2.80 -17.43 5.88
CA VAL A 104 2.74 -17.60 7.34
C VAL A 104 2.90 -19.08 7.71
N PRO A 105 3.51 -19.37 8.87
CA PRO A 105 3.56 -20.74 9.38
C PRO A 105 2.18 -21.37 9.55
N GLU A 106 2.15 -22.69 9.44
CA GLU A 106 0.96 -23.50 9.68
C GLU A 106 0.50 -23.42 11.15
N ASN A 107 -0.75 -23.80 11.41
CA ASN A 107 -1.34 -23.95 12.75
C ASN A 107 -1.39 -22.67 13.61
N LEU A 108 -1.25 -21.50 13.00
CA LEU A 108 -1.47 -20.23 13.70
C LEU A 108 -2.98 -19.95 13.86
N PRO A 109 -3.40 -19.40 15.02
CA PRO A 109 -4.75 -18.87 15.16
C PRO A 109 -5.06 -17.84 14.06
N PRO A 110 -6.29 -17.79 13.50
CA PRO A 110 -6.59 -16.96 12.32
C PRO A 110 -6.21 -15.48 12.46
N LYS A 111 -6.37 -14.91 13.65
CA LYS A 111 -5.97 -13.52 13.95
C LYS A 111 -4.44 -13.33 13.86
N ALA A 112 -3.68 -14.28 14.39
CA ALA A 112 -2.22 -14.26 14.35
C ALA A 112 -1.69 -14.49 12.93
N ALA A 113 -2.29 -15.41 12.17
CA ALA A 113 -1.97 -15.64 10.77
C ALA A 113 -2.19 -14.38 9.92
N LEU A 114 -3.36 -13.73 10.05
CA LEU A 114 -3.63 -12.47 9.35
C LEU A 114 -2.65 -11.35 9.72
N HIS A 115 -2.32 -11.23 11.02
CA HIS A 115 -1.37 -10.24 11.51
C HIS A 115 0.03 -10.48 10.93
N ARG A 116 0.55 -11.70 11.03
CA ARG A 116 1.87 -12.07 10.48
C ARG A 116 1.96 -11.86 8.98
N ARG A 117 0.93 -12.25 8.23
CA ARG A 117 0.87 -12.01 6.78
C ARG A 117 0.99 -10.52 6.46
N THR A 118 0.24 -9.67 7.16
CA THR A 118 0.32 -8.22 6.94
C THR A 118 1.71 -7.66 7.25
N LEU A 119 2.34 -8.07 8.35
CA LEU A 119 3.71 -7.65 8.67
C LEU A 119 4.72 -8.13 7.60
N TRP A 120 4.57 -9.36 7.13
CA TRP A 120 5.42 -9.93 6.09
C TRP A 120 5.37 -9.11 4.80
N MET A 121 4.17 -8.70 4.39
CA MET A 121 3.94 -7.87 3.20
C MET A 121 4.55 -6.47 3.36
N VAL A 122 4.27 -5.80 4.49
CA VAL A 122 4.78 -4.45 4.76
C VAL A 122 6.31 -4.44 4.78
N LYS A 123 6.94 -5.41 5.45
CA LYS A 123 8.41 -5.52 5.53
C LYS A 123 9.07 -5.65 4.16
N ARG A 124 8.40 -6.26 3.18
CA ARG A 124 8.94 -6.50 1.83
C ARG A 124 8.54 -5.45 0.80
N SER A 125 7.60 -4.58 1.14
CA SER A 125 7.22 -3.45 0.32
C SER A 125 8.16 -2.27 0.51
N SER A 126 8.47 -1.57 -0.58
CA SER A 126 9.20 -0.30 -0.53
C SER A 126 8.29 0.85 -0.09
N LEU A 127 6.99 0.76 -0.39
CA LEU A 127 5.95 1.68 0.08
C LEU A 127 4.58 0.99 0.05
N ALA A 128 3.59 1.59 0.71
CA ALA A 128 2.20 1.14 0.65
C ALA A 128 1.24 2.23 0.12
N VAL A 129 0.21 1.79 -0.60
CA VAL A 129 -0.98 2.59 -0.93
C VAL A 129 -2.16 2.00 -0.18
N LEU A 130 -2.72 2.77 0.73
CA LEU A 130 -3.69 2.32 1.71
C LEU A 130 -5.04 3.03 1.54
N PHE A 131 -6.04 2.30 1.07
CA PHE A 131 -7.43 2.74 1.02
C PHE A 131 -8.10 2.40 2.36
N SER A 132 -7.85 3.24 3.37
CA SER A 132 -8.07 2.89 4.77
C SER A 132 -9.52 2.91 5.21
N GLN A 133 -10.32 3.81 4.63
CA GLN A 133 -11.67 4.13 5.08
C GLN A 133 -12.69 3.03 4.75
N ASN A 134 -13.50 2.69 5.74
CA ASN A 134 -14.73 1.96 5.56
C ASN A 134 -15.79 2.92 4.97
N PRO A 135 -16.38 2.63 3.80
CA PRO A 135 -17.34 3.54 3.18
C PRO A 135 -18.64 3.73 3.99
N ARG A 136 -18.89 2.87 4.99
CA ARG A 136 -20.11 2.93 5.81
C ARG A 136 -20.03 3.98 6.92
N ASP A 137 -18.87 4.14 7.54
CA ASP A 137 -18.70 4.92 8.77
C ASP A 137 -17.42 5.77 8.79
N GLY A 138 -16.64 5.77 7.69
CA GLY A 138 -15.36 6.47 7.59
C GLY A 138 -14.24 5.89 8.47
N SER A 139 -14.52 4.85 9.27
CA SER A 139 -13.57 4.29 10.21
C SER A 139 -12.50 3.45 9.52
N TRP A 140 -11.39 3.21 10.23
CA TRP A 140 -10.34 2.33 9.74
C TRP A 140 -10.47 0.95 10.37
N GLY A 141 -10.56 -0.08 9.54
CA GLY A 141 -10.54 -1.46 10.03
C GLY A 141 -9.18 -1.85 10.63
N LYS A 142 -9.17 -2.85 11.52
CA LYS A 142 -7.95 -3.36 12.20
C LYS A 142 -6.82 -3.72 11.23
N GLY A 143 -7.16 -4.22 10.03
CA GLY A 143 -6.18 -4.52 8.99
C GLY A 143 -5.49 -3.28 8.43
N SER A 144 -6.26 -2.25 8.07
CA SER A 144 -5.73 -0.97 7.58
C SER A 144 -4.88 -0.27 8.64
N GLN A 145 -5.35 -0.26 9.90
CA GLN A 145 -4.60 0.27 11.04
C GLN A 145 -3.25 -0.46 11.20
N LEU A 146 -3.24 -1.79 11.04
CA LEU A 146 -2.02 -2.58 11.12
C LEU A 146 -1.05 -2.25 9.98
N VAL A 147 -1.53 -2.13 8.74
CA VAL A 147 -0.67 -1.73 7.59
C VAL A 147 -0.01 -0.39 7.87
N TYR A 148 -0.80 0.61 8.29
CA TYR A 148 -0.28 1.94 8.60
C TYR A 148 0.77 1.91 9.70
N ARG A 149 0.44 1.32 10.86
CA ARG A 149 1.36 1.26 12.02
C ARG A 149 2.64 0.48 11.71
N ALA A 150 2.51 -0.66 11.03
CA ALA A 150 3.66 -1.45 10.62
C ALA A 150 4.55 -0.71 9.62
N SER A 151 3.96 0.06 8.69
CA SER A 151 4.74 0.83 7.72
C SER A 151 5.56 1.91 8.42
N MET A 152 4.97 2.64 9.36
CA MET A 152 5.71 3.64 10.15
C MET A 152 6.81 2.99 11.01
N TYR A 153 6.54 1.82 11.57
CA TYR A 153 7.54 1.07 12.34
C TYR A 153 8.71 0.57 11.49
N HIS A 154 8.44 0.18 10.24
CA HIS A 154 9.44 -0.27 9.28
C HIS A 154 9.98 0.86 8.39
N LEU A 155 9.74 2.13 8.77
CA LEU A 155 10.19 3.30 8.04
C LEU A 155 9.79 3.30 6.55
N LYS A 156 8.64 2.71 6.21
CA LYS A 156 8.10 2.67 4.85
C LYS A 156 7.12 3.83 4.63
N PRO A 157 7.28 4.63 3.56
CA PRO A 157 6.29 5.63 3.16
C PRO A 157 4.92 5.00 2.86
N VAL A 158 3.84 5.70 3.20
CA VAL A 158 2.47 5.28 2.91
C VAL A 158 1.68 6.42 2.28
N PHE A 159 1.05 6.18 1.15
CA PHE A 159 -0.02 7.04 0.65
C PHE A 159 -1.37 6.55 1.17
N VAL A 160 -2.00 7.34 2.04
CA VAL A 160 -3.30 7.01 2.62
C VAL A 160 -4.41 7.71 1.85
N VAL A 161 -5.23 6.93 1.14
CA VAL A 161 -6.45 7.41 0.49
C VAL A 161 -7.55 7.49 1.54
N SER A 162 -7.84 8.70 1.99
CA SER A 162 -8.79 9.00 3.06
C SER A 162 -9.26 10.45 2.93
N SER A 163 -10.53 10.71 3.27
CA SER A 163 -11.06 12.08 3.37
C SER A 163 -10.55 12.84 4.60
N THR A 164 -10.11 12.12 5.64
CA THR A 164 -9.55 12.69 6.86
C THR A 164 -8.08 12.33 7.01
N PRO A 165 -7.26 13.24 7.57
CA PRO A 165 -5.84 12.97 7.77
C PRO A 165 -5.65 11.80 8.77
N PRO A 166 -4.66 10.92 8.53
CA PRO A 166 -4.13 10.01 9.55
C PRO A 166 -3.72 10.76 10.83
N PRO A 167 -3.56 10.06 11.97
CA PRO A 167 -3.02 10.66 13.18
C PRO A 167 -1.68 11.34 12.91
N THR A 168 -1.42 12.47 13.56
CA THR A 168 -0.12 13.14 13.50
C THR A 168 0.88 12.49 14.46
N SER A 169 2.17 12.59 14.15
CA SER A 169 3.25 12.10 15.01
C SER A 169 4.54 12.83 14.69
N ILE A 170 5.44 12.91 15.66
CA ILE A 170 6.79 13.45 15.46
C ILE A 170 7.67 12.53 14.59
N HIS A 171 7.29 11.26 14.40
CA HIS A 171 8.11 10.25 13.71
C HIS A 171 7.99 10.28 12.19
N TYR A 172 7.03 11.01 11.63
CA TYR A 172 6.81 11.11 10.19
C TYR A 172 6.19 12.45 9.82
N ARG A 173 6.39 12.84 8.57
CA ARG A 173 5.74 14.00 7.98
C ARG A 173 4.43 13.57 7.32
N LEU A 174 3.35 14.30 7.61
CA LEU A 174 2.05 14.10 6.97
C LEU A 174 1.78 15.25 5.98
N MET A 175 1.52 14.92 4.72
CA MET A 175 1.33 15.91 3.66
C MET A 175 0.09 15.57 2.82
N PRO A 176 -0.90 16.47 2.70
CA PRO A 176 -2.00 16.27 1.75
C PRO A 176 -1.46 16.30 0.32
N SER A 177 -1.92 15.39 -0.53
CA SER A 177 -1.43 15.29 -1.91
C SER A 177 -2.38 14.49 -2.80
N GLU A 178 -2.01 14.36 -4.06
CA GLU A 178 -2.64 13.49 -5.06
C GLU A 178 -1.62 12.48 -5.55
N LEU A 179 -1.95 11.19 -5.48
CA LEU A 179 -1.10 10.15 -6.01
C LEU A 179 -1.34 10.01 -7.52
N PHE A 180 -0.38 10.49 -8.30
CA PHE A 180 -0.38 10.50 -9.78
C PHE A 180 -1.60 11.20 -10.40
N GLY A 181 -2.26 12.11 -9.67
CA GLY A 181 -3.53 12.72 -10.10
C GLY A 181 -4.71 11.74 -10.15
N VAL A 182 -4.56 10.52 -9.63
CA VAL A 182 -5.60 9.47 -9.69
C VAL A 182 -6.44 9.42 -8.42
N VAL A 183 -5.82 9.58 -7.25
CA VAL A 183 -6.49 9.56 -5.95
C VAL A 183 -5.96 10.66 -5.03
N LYS A 184 -6.88 11.28 -4.27
CA LYS A 184 -6.58 12.25 -3.22
C LYS A 184 -6.32 11.54 -1.90
N GLY A 185 -5.41 12.10 -1.10
CA GLY A 185 -5.09 11.52 0.20
C GLY A 185 -3.93 12.23 0.87
N PHE A 186 -3.20 11.46 1.67
CA PHE A 186 -2.11 11.97 2.48
C PHE A 186 -0.87 11.07 2.35
N TRP A 187 0.27 11.66 2.04
CA TRP A 187 1.56 11.03 2.25
C TRP A 187 1.89 11.05 3.73
N ALA A 188 2.07 9.89 4.34
CA ALA A 188 2.73 9.72 5.63
C ALA A 188 4.14 9.16 5.36
N VAL A 189 5.16 10.00 5.54
CA VAL A 189 6.54 9.69 5.17
C VAL A 189 7.43 9.78 6.41
N PRO A 190 8.06 8.68 6.83
CA PRO A 190 9.08 8.71 7.88
C PRO A 190 10.22 9.67 7.50
N HIS A 191 10.86 10.29 8.49
CA HIS A 191 11.93 11.25 8.20
C HIS A 191 13.05 10.58 7.39
N PRO A 192 13.38 11.07 6.18
CA PRO A 192 14.43 10.49 5.38
C PRO A 192 15.79 10.75 6.04
N MET A 193 16.76 9.87 5.79
CA MET A 193 18.10 9.98 6.40
C MET A 193 18.84 11.25 5.99
N TRP A 194 18.53 11.77 4.80
CA TRP A 194 18.93 13.08 4.30
C TRP A 194 17.85 13.59 3.34
N GLU A 195 17.90 14.88 2.96
CA GLU A 195 16.93 15.47 2.05
C GLU A 195 16.86 14.73 0.71
N GLY A 196 15.66 14.29 0.30
CA GLY A 196 15.46 13.47 -0.91
C GLY A 196 15.95 12.02 -0.80
N GLY A 197 16.56 11.64 0.32
CA GLY A 197 17.11 10.31 0.57
C GLY A 197 16.07 9.25 0.90
N PRO A 198 16.51 8.00 1.10
CA PRO A 198 15.63 6.93 1.55
C PRO A 198 15.24 7.09 3.02
N CYS A 199 14.09 6.53 3.37
CA CYS A 199 13.59 6.48 4.74
C CYS A 199 14.24 5.36 5.58
N ASP A 200 14.91 4.40 4.93
CA ASP A 200 15.59 3.27 5.53
C ASP A 200 16.80 2.80 4.68
N ASP A 201 17.61 1.92 5.25
CA ASP A 201 18.85 1.38 4.67
C ASP A 201 18.65 0.20 3.68
N ASP A 202 17.42 -0.01 3.20
CA ASP A 202 16.91 -1.23 2.53
C ASP A 202 17.66 -1.72 1.26
#